data_AF-A0A925KEG5-F1
#
_entry.id   AF-A0A925KEG5-F1
#
_cell.length_a   1.000
_cell.length_b   1.000
_cell.length_c   1.000
_cell.angle_alpha   90.00
_cell.angle_beta   90.00
_cell.angle_gamma   90.00
#
_symmetry.space_group_name_H-M   'P 1'
#
loop_
_entity.id
_entity.type
_entity.pdbx_description
1 polymer ?
#
loop_
_entity_poly.entity_id
_entity_poly.type
_entity_poly.pdbx_seq_one_letter_code
_entity_poly.pdbx_strand_id
1 'polypeptide(L)'
;MTAPTIIATRESRLALWQAEHVRDTLTARFGLAVELLGMTTRGDQILDRALSKVGGKGLFVKELETALEEGRAHLAVHSLKDVPMDLPAGFVLAAIWEREDPRDAFV
;
A
#
# COMPACT_ATOMS: atom_id res chain seq x y z
N MET A 1 -9.97 0.47 -25.88
CA MET A 1 -8.96 0.03 -24.91
C MET A 1 -9.49 0.35 -23.53
N THR A 2 -9.58 -0.62 -22.63
CA THR A 2 -10.00 -0.39 -21.23
C THR A 2 -8.96 0.46 -20.51
N ALA A 3 -9.42 1.41 -19.70
CA ALA A 3 -8.53 2.20 -18.85
C ALA A 3 -7.76 1.29 -17.88
N PRO A 4 -6.49 1.61 -17.55
CA PRO A 4 -5.72 0.79 -16.63
C PRO A 4 -6.28 0.85 -15.21
N THR A 5 -6.17 -0.26 -14.48
CA THR A 5 -6.35 -0.27 -13.02
C THR A 5 -5.13 0.37 -12.38
N ILE A 6 -5.34 1.28 -11.44
CA ILE A 6 -4.27 2.05 -10.82
C ILE A 6 -4.10 1.60 -9.38
N ILE A 7 -2.90 1.17 -9.03
CA ILE A 7 -2.52 0.72 -7.69
C ILE A 7 -1.74 1.84 -6.99
N ALA A 8 -2.26 2.36 -5.89
CA ALA A 8 -1.51 3.26 -5.02
C ALA A 8 -0.53 2.46 -4.14
N THR A 9 0.71 2.92 -4.04
CA THR A 9 1.74 2.31 -3.19
C THR A 9 2.72 3.35 -2.66
N ARG A 10 3.42 3.02 -1.58
CA ARG A 10 4.55 3.82 -1.08
C ARG A 10 5.78 3.66 -1.99
N GLU A 11 6.62 4.68 -2.04
CA GLU A 11 7.84 4.67 -2.86
C GLU A 11 9.03 3.93 -2.24
N SER A 12 8.87 3.39 -1.02
CA SER A 12 9.92 2.54 -0.43
C SER A 12 10.14 1.29 -1.30
N ARG A 13 11.39 0.83 -1.41
CA ARG A 13 11.77 -0.32 -2.26
C ARG A 13 10.90 -1.56 -2.01
N LEU A 14 10.58 -1.87 -0.74
CA LEU A 14 9.75 -3.02 -0.40
C LEU A 14 8.28 -2.81 -0.82
N ALA A 15 7.73 -1.61 -0.64
CA ALA A 15 6.34 -1.33 -1.03
C ALA A 15 6.15 -1.34 -2.56
N LEU A 16 7.13 -0.84 -3.32
CA LEU A 16 7.14 -0.96 -4.79
C LEU A 16 7.19 -2.43 -5.20
N TRP A 17 8.08 -3.23 -4.62
CA TRP A 17 8.14 -4.66 -4.91
C TRP A 17 6.81 -5.38 -4.62
N GLN A 18 6.16 -5.07 -3.49
CA GLN A 18 4.85 -5.63 -3.15
C GLN A 18 3.79 -5.24 -4.20
N ALA A 19 3.76 -3.99 -4.63
CA ALA A 19 2.80 -3.51 -5.62
C ALA A 19 3.08 -4.08 -7.03
N GLU A 20 4.35 -4.24 -7.42
CA GLU A 20 4.76 -4.91 -8.66
C GLU A 20 4.32 -6.37 -8.66
N HIS A 21 4.49 -7.07 -7.54
CA HIS A 21 4.04 -8.46 -7.40
C HIS A 21 2.51 -8.59 -7.59
N VAL A 22 1.73 -7.65 -7.03
CA VAL A 22 0.28 -7.57 -7.25
C VAL A 22 -0.05 -7.28 -8.71
N ARG A 23 0.59 -6.27 -9.31
CA ARG A 23 0.43 -5.89 -10.73
C ARG A 23 0.67 -7.07 -11.66
N ASP A 24 1.78 -7.77 -11.48
CA ASP A 24 2.19 -8.86 -12.37
C ASP A 24 1.22 -10.03 -12.29
N THR A 25 0.73 -10.34 -11.09
CA THR A 25 -0.28 -11.39 -10.90
C THR A 25 -1.62 -11.01 -11.53
N LEU A 26 -2.08 -9.77 -11.35
CA LEU A 26 -3.33 -9.30 -11.95
C LEU A 26 -3.24 -9.28 -13.49
N THR A 27 -2.10 -8.84 -14.03
CA THR A 27 -1.82 -8.88 -15.46
C THR A 27 -1.80 -10.31 -15.99
N ALA A 28 -1.03 -11.21 -15.36
CA ALA A 28 -0.85 -12.58 -15.84
C ALA A 28 -2.11 -13.43 -15.73
N ARG A 29 -2.89 -13.28 -14.65
CA ARG A 29 -4.06 -14.12 -14.38
C ARG A 29 -5.34 -13.62 -15.04
N PHE A 30 -5.48 -12.30 -15.19
CA PHE A 30 -6.73 -11.68 -15.63
C PHE A 30 -6.58 -10.81 -16.88
N GLY A 31 -5.36 -10.62 -17.40
CA GLY A 31 -5.12 -9.76 -18.56
C GLY A 31 -5.41 -8.28 -18.30
N LEU A 32 -5.41 -7.85 -17.04
CA LEU A 32 -5.65 -6.46 -16.68
C LEU A 32 -4.46 -5.59 -17.05
N ALA A 33 -4.72 -4.43 -17.65
CA ALA A 33 -3.74 -3.36 -17.72
C ALA A 33 -3.65 -2.69 -16.35
N VAL A 34 -2.46 -2.65 -15.76
CA VAL A 34 -2.26 -2.15 -14.40
C VAL A 34 -1.09 -1.17 -14.35
N GLU A 35 -1.30 -0.02 -13.71
CA GLU A 35 -0.30 1.02 -13.48
C GLU A 35 -0.08 1.23 -11.97
N LEU A 36 1.13 1.68 -11.60
CA LEU A 36 1.49 1.98 -10.22
C LEU A 36 1.56 3.49 -10.00
N LEU A 37 0.84 3.98 -8.99
CA LEU A 37 0.93 5.34 -8.48
C LEU A 37 1.78 5.33 -7.21
N GLY A 38 3.06 5.67 -7.35
CA GLY A 38 3.98 5.85 -6.23
C GLY A 38 3.65 7.12 -5.45
N MET A 39 3.64 7.03 -4.12
CA MET A 39 3.37 8.15 -3.22
C MET A 39 4.38 8.19 -2.08
N THR A 40 4.89 9.38 -1.79
CA THR A 40 5.65 9.66 -0.57
C THR A 40 4.67 9.92 0.58
N THR A 41 4.83 9.25 1.71
CA THR A 41 4.02 9.52 2.92
C THR A 41 4.76 10.45 3.89
N ARG A 42 4.04 11.11 4.78
CA ARG A 42 4.67 11.88 5.86
C ARG A 42 5.57 11.01 6.76
N GLY A 43 5.25 9.72 6.91
CA GLY A 43 6.09 8.76 7.61
C GLY A 43 7.44 8.48 6.91
N ASP A 44 7.50 8.56 5.58
CA ASP A 44 8.76 8.45 4.82
C ASP A 44 9.68 9.67 5.00
N GLN A 45 9.10 10.82 5.34
CA GLN A 45 9.81 12.08 5.52
C GLN A 45 10.37 12.26 6.95
N ILE A 46 9.91 11.47 7.92
CA ILE A 46 10.32 11.55 9.32
C ILE A 46 11.23 10.35 9.63
N LEU A 47 12.52 10.48 9.31
CA LEU A 47 13.53 9.42 9.51
C LEU A 47 14.32 9.59 10.82
N ASP A 48 14.20 10.75 11.45
CA ASP A 48 15.08 11.28 12.49
C ASP A 48 14.41 11.32 13.88
N ARG A 49 13.18 10.81 14.01
CA ARG A 49 12.48 10.65 15.28
C ARG A 49 11.87 9.26 15.40
N ALA A 50 11.98 8.66 16.58
CA ALA A 50 11.35 7.37 16.86
C ALA A 50 9.85 7.44 16.56
N LEU A 51 9.33 6.51 15.76
CA LEU A 51 7.91 6.38 15.41
C LEU A 51 6.99 6.40 16.65
N SER A 52 7.45 5.84 17.76
CA SER A 52 6.76 5.87 19.06
C SER A 52 6.53 7.28 19.63
N LYS A 53 7.37 8.27 19.26
CA LYS A 53 7.22 9.68 19.63
C LYS A 53 6.39 10.49 18.63
N VAL A 54 6.16 9.96 17.42
CA VAL A 54 5.45 10.66 16.33
C VAL A 54 3.97 10.30 16.31
N GLY A 55 3.57 9.21 16.97
CA GLY A 55 2.23 9.00 17.54
C GLY A 55 1.07 9.55 16.70
N GLY A 56 0.77 8.90 15.57
CA GLY A 56 -0.40 9.21 14.77
C GLY A 56 -0.94 7.94 14.11
N LYS A 57 -2.18 7.57 14.43
CA LYS A 57 -2.91 6.55 13.67
C LYS A 57 -2.90 6.97 12.19
N GLY A 58 -2.44 6.10 11.27
CA GLY A 58 -2.52 6.33 9.83
C GLY A 58 -1.34 7.06 9.15
N LEU A 59 -0.18 7.20 9.80
CA LEU A 59 1.01 7.91 9.27
C LEU A 59 1.55 7.40 7.91
N PHE A 60 1.18 6.19 7.50
CA PHE A 60 1.59 5.56 6.24
C PHE A 60 0.43 5.26 5.29
N VAL A 61 -0.81 5.57 5.70
CA VAL A 61 -2.02 5.10 5.02
C VAL A 61 -2.86 6.27 4.52
N LYS A 62 -2.82 7.41 5.18
CA LYS A 62 -3.66 8.57 4.87
C LYS A 62 -3.52 9.06 3.43
N GLU A 63 -2.29 9.17 2.92
CA GLU A 63 -2.05 9.65 1.56
C GLU A 63 -2.59 8.67 0.51
N LEU A 64 -2.54 7.36 0.79
CA LEU A 64 -3.09 6.32 -0.07
C LEU A 64 -4.63 6.31 -0.02
N GLU A 65 -5.22 6.47 1.17
CA GLU A 65 -6.67 6.64 1.36
C GLU A 65 -7.19 7.85 0.56
N THR A 66 -6.51 8.99 0.63
CA THR A 66 -6.87 10.18 -0.17
C THR A 66 -6.80 9.90 -1.68
N ALA A 67 -5.81 9.12 -2.14
CA ALA A 67 -5.75 8.76 -3.57
C ALA A 67 -6.91 7.89 -4.03
N LEU A 68 -7.42 7.02 -3.16
CA LEU A 68 -8.60 6.20 -3.41
C LEU A 68 -9.88 7.04 -3.38
N GLU A 69 -10.04 7.92 -2.37
CA GLU A 69 -11.20 8.82 -2.24
C GLU A 69 -11.33 9.79 -3.43
N GLU A 70 -10.21 10.32 -3.92
CA GLU A 70 -10.17 11.23 -5.07
C GLU A 70 -10.27 10.51 -6.43
N GLY A 71 -10.34 9.18 -6.44
CA GLY A 71 -10.39 8.37 -7.66
C GLY A 71 -9.10 8.40 -8.48
N ARG A 72 -7.98 8.84 -7.91
CA ARG A 72 -6.65 8.77 -8.52
C ARG A 72 -6.10 7.34 -8.56
N ALA A 73 -6.57 6.49 -7.65
CA ALA A 73 -6.25 5.06 -7.60
C ALA A 73 -7.51 4.23 -7.37
N HIS A 74 -7.43 2.96 -7.73
CA HIS A 74 -8.54 2.01 -7.62
C HIS A 74 -8.36 1.04 -6.44
N LEU A 75 -7.11 0.76 -6.06
CA LEU A 75 -6.76 -0.04 -4.89
C LEU A 75 -5.41 0.39 -4.32
N ALA A 76 -5.13 0.05 -3.07
CA ALA A 76 -3.85 0.27 -2.41
C ALA A 76 -3.23 -1.05 -1.95
N VAL A 77 -1.90 -1.15 -2.02
CA VAL A 77 -1.15 -2.33 -1.55
C VAL A 77 -0.33 -1.95 -0.32
N HIS A 78 -0.45 -2.76 0.73
CA HIS A 78 0.22 -2.54 2.01
C HIS A 78 0.83 -3.83 2.56
N SER A 79 1.88 -3.69 3.36
CA SER A 79 2.21 -4.70 4.35
C SER A 79 1.09 -4.74 5.39
N LEU A 80 0.50 -5.92 5.62
CA LEU A 80 -0.68 -6.06 6.47
C LEU A 80 -0.47 -5.54 7.91
N LYS A 81 0.75 -5.62 8.43
CA LYS A 81 1.12 -5.11 9.76
C LYS A 81 0.95 -3.58 9.90
N ASP A 82 0.94 -2.85 8.80
CA ASP A 82 0.84 -1.39 8.76
C ASP A 82 -0.61 -0.91 8.53
N VAL A 83 -1.57 -1.84 8.32
CA VAL A 83 -2.99 -1.54 8.15
C VAL A 83 -3.63 -1.34 9.52
N PRO A 84 -4.40 -0.26 9.75
CA PRO A 84 -5.07 -0.03 11.03
C PRO A 84 -6.14 -1.11 11.29
N MET A 85 -6.38 -1.40 12.58
CA MET A 85 -7.41 -2.35 13.00
C MET A 85 -8.81 -1.90 12.60
N ASP A 86 -9.09 -0.60 12.76
CA ASP A 86 -10.32 0.04 12.30
C ASP A 86 -10.03 0.75 10.98
N LEU A 87 -10.69 0.32 9.91
CA LEU A 87 -10.64 1.02 8.62
C LEU A 87 -11.61 2.21 8.64
N PRO A 88 -11.25 3.36 8.05
CA PRO A 88 -12.19 4.46 7.90
C PRO A 88 -13.40 4.04 7.05
N ALA A 89 -14.53 4.70 7.27
CA ALA A 89 -15.75 4.44 6.52
C ALA A 89 -15.51 4.62 5.01
N GLY A 90 -15.99 3.67 4.20
CA GLY A 90 -15.78 3.68 2.75
C GLY A 90 -14.61 2.81 2.28
N PHE A 91 -13.75 2.35 3.19
CA PHE A 91 -12.67 1.42 2.88
C PHE A 91 -12.97 0.00 3.34
N VAL A 92 -12.38 -0.97 2.63
CA VAL A 92 -12.45 -2.39 2.97
C VAL A 92 -11.12 -3.05 2.68
N LEU A 93 -10.70 -3.99 3.54
CA LEU A 93 -9.61 -4.90 3.24
C LEU A 93 -10.12 -5.98 2.26
N ALA A 94 -9.99 -5.71 0.96
CA ALA A 94 -10.59 -6.53 -0.08
C ALA A 94 -9.90 -7.89 -0.28
N ALA A 95 -8.61 -8.00 0.04
CA ALA A 95 -7.84 -9.22 -0.14
C ALA A 95 -6.67 -9.31 0.86
N ILE A 96 -6.32 -10.54 1.23
CA ILE A 96 -5.10 -10.88 1.94
C ILE A 96 -4.38 -11.94 1.11
N TRP A 97 -3.09 -11.75 0.88
CA TRP A 97 -2.27 -12.65 0.07
C TRP A 97 -1.68 -13.78 0.90
N GLU A 98 -1.14 -14.78 0.20
CA GLU A 98 -0.39 -15.85 0.86
C GLU A 98 0.74 -15.25 1.71
N ARG A 99 0.87 -15.75 2.93
CA ARG A 99 1.76 -15.16 3.93
C ARG A 99 3.17 -15.70 3.73
N GLU A 100 4.11 -14.79 3.51
CA GLU A 100 5.55 -15.08 3.58
C GLU A 100 6.01 -15.44 5.01
N ASP A 101 7.29 -15.82 5.17
CA ASP A 101 7.86 -16.15 6.47
C ASP A 101 7.60 -15.03 7.51
N PRO A 102 6.86 -15.31 8.60
CA PRO A 102 6.46 -14.28 9.56
C PRO A 102 7.48 -14.04 10.67
N ARG A 103 8.62 -14.72 10.66
CA ARG A 103 9.62 -14.66 11.74
C ARG A 103 10.50 -13.42 11.64
N ASP A 104 10.94 -12.93 12.79
CA ASP A 104 11.99 -11.92 12.84
C ASP A 104 13.35 -12.49 12.42
N ALA A 105 14.24 -11.63 11.95
CA ALA A 105 15.61 -11.97 11.60
C ALA A 105 16.61 -11.26 12.51
N PHE A 106 17.64 -11.98 12.97
CA PHE A 106 18.82 -11.38 13.57
C PHE A 106 19.76 -10.93 12.45
N VAL A 107 20.12 -9.63 12.43
CA VAL A 107 20.92 -8.99 11.37
C VAL A 107 22.23 -8.49 11.95
#